data_AF-A0A455ULH0-F1
#
_entry.id   AF-A0A455ULH0-F1
#
_cell.length_a   1.000
_cell.length_b   1.000
_cell.length_c   1.000
_cell.angle_alpha   90.00
_cell.angle_beta   90.00
_cell.angle_gamma   90.00
#
_symmetry.space_group_name_H-M   'P 1'
#
loop_
_entity.id
_entity.type
_entity.pdbx_description
1 polymer ?
#
loop_
_entity_poly.entity_id
_entity_poly.type
_entity_poly.pdbx_seq_one_letter_code
_entity_poly.pdbx_strand_id
1 'polypeptide(L)'
;MDLPESADMRAPGEASGLAVLEIAMDEMAEKLGMDPVEFRILNDTQVDPEDPSKPFSDRHYVECLRKGAEAFGWADRNRTPGGKREGQWLIGHGMAGAYRGAPTMTSGARAVTRRTPGCRN
;
A
#
# COMPACT_ATOMS: atom_id res chain seq x y z
N MET A 1 -24.74 -23.78 -0.38
CA MET A 1 -24.40 -23.54 -1.78
C MET A 1 -23.25 -24.45 -2.13
N ASP A 2 -23.38 -25.21 -3.21
CA ASP A 2 -22.36 -26.16 -3.66
C ASP A 2 -21.40 -25.45 -4.62
N LEU A 3 -20.66 -24.47 -4.09
CA LEU A 3 -19.65 -23.76 -4.85
C LEU A 3 -18.35 -24.57 -4.91
N PRO A 4 -17.53 -24.41 -5.96
CA PRO A 4 -16.17 -24.94 -6.01
C PRO A 4 -15.30 -24.44 -4.85
N GLU A 5 -14.26 -25.20 -4.52
CA GLU A 5 -13.28 -24.83 -3.49
C GLU A 5 -12.58 -23.51 -3.83
N SER A 6 -12.49 -22.61 -2.85
CA SER A 6 -11.71 -21.38 -2.94
C SER A 6 -10.23 -21.63 -2.63
N ALA A 7 -9.33 -20.94 -3.32
CA ALA A 7 -7.89 -21.04 -3.11
C ALA A 7 -7.23 -19.65 -3.11
N ASP A 8 -5.91 -19.64 -2.92
CA ASP A 8 -5.11 -18.42 -2.86
C ASP A 8 -5.19 -17.59 -4.15
N MET A 9 -5.50 -16.30 -4.00
CA MET A 9 -5.35 -15.26 -5.01
C MET A 9 -4.36 -14.20 -4.49
N ARG A 10 -3.68 -13.48 -5.38
CA ARG A 10 -2.61 -12.50 -5.04
C ARG A 10 -2.99 -11.62 -3.83
N ALA A 11 -2.17 -11.69 -2.78
CA ALA A 11 -2.43 -11.14 -1.43
C ALA A 11 -3.70 -11.74 -0.78
N PRO A 12 -3.68 -13.03 -0.42
CA PRO A 12 -4.84 -13.73 0.11
C PRO A 12 -5.30 -13.11 1.44
N GLY A 13 -6.54 -12.63 1.49
CA GLY A 13 -7.10 -11.96 2.67
C GLY A 13 -6.77 -10.47 2.72
N GLU A 14 -5.50 -10.06 2.59
CA GLU A 14 -5.18 -8.63 2.64
C GLU A 14 -5.79 -7.83 1.48
N ALA A 15 -5.89 -8.39 0.28
CA ALA A 15 -6.46 -7.67 -0.85
C ALA A 15 -7.92 -7.25 -0.59
N SER A 16 -8.76 -8.19 -0.16
CA SER A 16 -10.16 -7.91 0.16
C SER A 16 -10.30 -7.13 1.47
N GLY A 17 -9.47 -7.42 2.47
CA GLY A 17 -9.44 -6.72 3.74
C GLY A 17 -9.09 -5.24 3.59
N LEU A 18 -8.02 -4.93 2.85
CA LEU A 18 -7.60 -3.56 2.57
C LEU A 18 -8.63 -2.82 1.71
N ALA A 19 -9.29 -3.50 0.77
CA ALA A 19 -10.33 -2.84 -0.03
C ALA A 19 -11.44 -2.26 0.87
N VAL A 20 -11.89 -3.00 1.88
CA VAL A 20 -12.94 -2.52 2.80
C VAL A 20 -12.37 -1.55 3.84
N LEU A 21 -11.22 -1.87 4.44
CA LEU A 21 -10.56 -1.03 5.43
C LEU A 21 -10.26 0.36 4.88
N GLU A 22 -9.70 0.45 3.68
CA GLU A 22 -9.26 1.73 3.11
C GLU A 22 -10.42 2.60 2.63
N ILE A 23 -11.58 2.01 2.29
CA ILE A 23 -12.84 2.75 2.14
C ILE A 23 -13.27 3.32 3.49
N ALA A 24 -13.27 2.52 4.55
CA ALA A 24 -13.66 2.98 5.89
C ALA A 24 -12.74 4.09 6.42
N MET A 25 -11.43 4.02 6.12
CA MET A 25 -10.47 5.07 6.45
C MET A 25 -10.78 6.39 5.72
N ASP A 26 -11.20 6.32 4.46
CA ASP A 26 -11.59 7.51 3.69
C ASP A 26 -12.89 8.13 4.23
N GLU A 27 -13.92 7.31 4.52
CA GLU A 27 -15.15 7.78 5.16
C GLU A 27 -14.90 8.41 6.53
N MET A 28 -13.96 7.87 7.31
CA MET A 28 -13.60 8.43 8.61
C MET A 28 -12.89 9.78 8.46
N ALA A 29 -11.95 9.89 7.50
CA ALA A 29 -11.30 11.16 7.19
C ALA A 29 -12.31 12.22 6.74
N GLU A 30 -13.26 11.85 5.87
CA GLU A 30 -14.35 12.72 5.42
C GLU A 30 -15.20 13.22 6.60
N LYS A 31 -15.68 12.31 7.46
CA LYS A 31 -16.50 12.66 8.64
C LYS A 31 -15.78 13.60 9.61
N LEU A 32 -14.45 13.50 9.71
CA LEU A 32 -13.61 14.36 10.54
C LEU A 32 -13.17 15.64 9.83
N GLY A 33 -13.51 15.83 8.54
CA GLY A 33 -13.06 16.97 7.74
C GLY A 33 -11.54 17.00 7.53
N MET A 34 -10.90 15.83 7.56
CA MET A 34 -9.45 15.68 7.44
C MET A 34 -9.04 15.26 6.02
N ASP A 35 -7.82 15.65 5.63
CA ASP A 35 -7.20 15.08 4.44
C ASP A 35 -6.92 13.58 4.66
N PRO A 36 -7.31 12.68 3.75
CA PRO A 36 -7.17 11.24 3.96
C PRO A 36 -5.70 10.76 3.96
N VAL A 37 -4.77 11.51 3.37
CA VAL A 37 -3.32 11.27 3.52
C VAL A 37 -2.88 11.63 4.94
N GLU A 38 -3.21 12.83 5.40
CA GLU A 38 -2.84 13.28 6.75
C GLU A 38 -3.50 12.45 7.84
N PHE A 39 -4.74 11.98 7.61
CA PHE A 39 -5.43 11.09 8.52
C PHE A 39 -4.68 9.76 8.70
N ARG A 40 -4.15 9.18 7.61
CA ARG A 40 -3.33 7.97 7.67
C ARG A 40 -1.96 8.21 8.32
N ILE A 41 -1.35 9.37 8.06
CA ILE A 41 -0.08 9.75 8.70
C ILE A 41 -0.26 9.92 10.22
N LEU A 42 -1.35 10.57 10.65
CA LEU A 42 -1.65 10.76 12.07
C LEU A 42 -1.83 9.43 12.81
N ASN A 43 -2.36 8.42 12.14
CA ASN A 43 -2.62 7.10 12.70
C ASN A 43 -1.51 6.07 12.40
N ASP A 44 -0.33 6.52 11.94
CA ASP A 44 0.79 5.61 11.73
C ASP A 44 1.34 5.05 13.05
N THR A 45 1.87 3.83 13.00
CA THR A 45 2.55 3.18 14.12
C THR A 45 3.91 2.65 13.69
N GLN A 46 4.89 2.76 14.57
CA GLN A 46 6.25 2.23 14.38
C GLN A 46 6.49 0.92 15.15
N VAL A 47 5.47 0.44 15.86
CA VAL A 47 5.48 -0.81 16.60
C VAL A 47 4.20 -1.60 16.29
N ASP A 48 4.20 -2.89 16.64
CA ASP A 48 2.97 -3.67 16.68
C ASP A 48 2.01 -3.08 17.75
N PRO A 49 0.80 -2.64 17.38
CA PRO A 49 -0.17 -2.12 18.34
C PRO A 49 -0.62 -3.15 19.40
N GLU A 50 -0.56 -4.45 19.08
CA GLU A 50 -0.90 -5.52 20.05
C GLU A 50 0.23 -5.78 21.05
N ASP A 51 1.47 -5.54 20.64
CA ASP A 51 2.66 -5.69 21.48
C ASP A 51 3.73 -4.63 21.14
N PRO A 52 3.71 -3.48 21.84
CA PRO A 52 4.62 -2.37 21.57
C PRO A 52 6.12 -2.70 21.74
N SER A 53 6.47 -3.85 22.34
CA SER A 53 7.85 -4.31 22.41
C SER A 53 8.40 -4.83 21.07
N LYS A 54 7.53 -5.02 20.06
CA LYS A 54 7.88 -5.46 18.72
C LYS A 54 7.89 -4.29 17.74
N PRO A 55 9.04 -3.63 17.50
CA PRO A 55 9.14 -2.62 16.45
C PRO A 55 9.07 -3.27 15.07
N PHE A 56 8.59 -2.52 14.08
CA PHE A 56 8.83 -2.89 12.68
C PHE A 56 10.33 -2.86 12.39
N SER A 57 10.82 -3.77 11.54
CA SER A 57 12.22 -3.74 11.10
C SER A 57 12.52 -2.46 10.33
N ASP A 58 11.70 -2.17 9.31
CA ASP A 58 11.69 -0.92 8.56
C ASP A 58 10.24 -0.64 8.15
N ARG A 59 9.78 0.61 8.34
CA ARG A 59 8.44 1.04 7.93
C ARG A 59 8.45 2.48 7.43
N HIS A 60 8.44 2.62 6.11
CA HIS A 60 8.46 3.91 5.42
C HIS A 60 7.06 4.38 4.98
N TYR A 61 6.00 3.98 5.70
CA TYR A 61 4.61 4.21 5.28
C TYR A 61 4.30 5.71 5.06
N VAL A 62 4.64 6.56 6.04
CA VAL A 62 4.46 8.01 5.95
C VAL A 62 5.25 8.61 4.78
N GLU A 63 6.46 8.13 4.54
CA GLU A 63 7.29 8.58 3.42
C GLU A 63 6.66 8.21 2.07
N CYS A 64 6.16 6.98 1.92
CA CYS A 64 5.43 6.55 0.72
C CYS A 64 4.22 7.44 0.44
N LEU A 65 3.43 7.76 1.47
CA LEU A 65 2.27 8.61 1.32
C LEU A 65 2.64 10.03 0.89
N ARG A 66 3.64 10.65 1.54
CA ARG A 66 4.10 12.00 1.19
C ARG A 66 4.67 12.08 -0.22
N LYS A 67 5.56 11.16 -0.57
CA LYS A 67 6.17 11.09 -1.91
C LYS A 67 5.11 10.82 -2.99
N GLY A 68 4.17 9.92 -2.72
CA GLY A 68 3.06 9.63 -3.63
C GLY A 68 2.17 10.86 -3.82
N ALA A 69 1.83 11.55 -2.74
CA ALA A 69 1.02 12.76 -2.79
C ALA A 69 1.70 13.89 -3.58
N GLU A 70 3.01 14.11 -3.35
CA GLU A 70 3.80 15.09 -4.10
C GLU A 70 3.85 14.74 -5.59
N ALA A 71 4.29 13.53 -5.93
CA ALA A 71 4.45 13.10 -7.32
C ALA A 71 3.12 13.08 -8.09
N PHE A 72 2.01 12.83 -7.41
CA PHE A 72 0.67 12.83 -8.01
C PHE A 72 0.07 14.24 -8.16
N GLY A 73 0.57 15.25 -7.46
CA GLY A 73 -0.08 16.57 -7.38
C GLY A 73 -1.33 16.55 -6.50
N TRP A 74 -1.31 15.79 -5.39
CA TRP A 74 -2.46 15.59 -4.49
C TRP A 74 -3.05 16.89 -3.91
N ALA A 75 -2.24 17.94 -3.81
CA ALA A 75 -2.67 19.26 -3.36
C ALA A 75 -3.74 19.87 -4.28
N ASP A 76 -3.69 19.59 -5.59
CA ASP A 76 -4.59 20.14 -6.61
C ASP A 76 -5.86 19.30 -6.81
N ARG A 77 -6.07 18.28 -5.98
CA ARG A 77 -7.24 17.41 -6.09
C ARG A 77 -8.54 18.20 -5.85
N ASN A 78 -9.58 17.82 -6.58
CA ASN A 78 -10.93 18.21 -6.24
C ASN A 78 -11.35 17.59 -4.89
N ARG A 79 -11.70 18.43 -3.92
CA ARG A 79 -12.13 18.01 -2.57
C ARG A 79 -13.64 17.82 -2.43
N THR A 80 -14.43 18.32 -3.38
CA THR A 80 -15.89 18.20 -3.36
C THR A 80 -16.30 17.10 -4.32
N PRO A 81 -16.87 15.97 -3.86
CA PRO A 81 -17.36 14.92 -4.74
C PRO A 81 -18.26 15.47 -5.85
N GLY A 82 -18.03 15.05 -7.09
CA GLY A 82 -18.79 15.53 -8.24
C GLY A 82 -18.43 16.95 -8.75
N GLY A 83 -17.53 17.67 -8.07
CA GLY A 83 -17.21 19.08 -8.33
C GLY A 83 -16.33 19.38 -9.55
N LYS A 84 -15.62 18.39 -10.11
CA LYS A 84 -14.74 18.56 -11.28
C LYS A 84 -15.23 17.71 -12.45
N ARG A 85 -15.32 18.32 -13.64
CA ARG A 85 -15.73 17.67 -14.88
C ARG A 85 -14.88 18.11 -16.05
N GLU A 86 -14.66 17.19 -16.98
CA GLU A 86 -14.05 17.45 -18.29
C GLU A 86 -14.94 16.84 -19.38
N GLY A 87 -15.67 17.69 -20.09
CA GLY A 87 -16.71 17.25 -21.02
C GLY A 87 -17.80 16.45 -20.31
N GLN A 88 -17.96 15.18 -20.71
CA GLN A 88 -18.95 14.27 -20.12
C GLN A 88 -18.44 13.51 -18.89
N TRP A 89 -17.15 13.63 -18.55
CA TRP A 89 -16.50 12.82 -17.51
C TRP A 89 -16.44 13.57 -16.17
N LEU A 90 -16.73 12.85 -15.09
CA LEU A 90 -16.46 13.27 -13.73
C LEU A 90 -15.02 12.91 -13.35
N ILE A 91 -14.28 13.85 -12.79
CA ILE A 91 -12.90 13.63 -12.37
C ILE A 91 -12.85 13.51 -10.84
N GLY A 92 -12.37 12.35 -10.38
CA GLY A 92 -12.13 12.05 -8.97
C GLY A 92 -10.69 11.61 -8.76
N HIS A 93 -10.15 11.86 -7.58
CA HIS A 93 -8.86 11.37 -7.14
C HIS A 93 -9.07 10.62 -5.83
N GLY A 94 -8.41 9.48 -5.68
CA GLY A 94 -8.49 8.65 -4.48
C GLY A 94 -7.11 8.13 -4.11
N MET A 95 -6.95 7.76 -2.85
CA MET A 95 -5.74 7.15 -2.33
C MET A 95 -6.10 6.08 -1.29
N ALA A 96 -5.17 5.15 -1.08
CA ALA A 96 -5.31 4.10 -0.09
C ALA A 96 -3.93 3.73 0.46
N GLY A 97 -3.90 3.26 1.70
CA GLY A 97 -2.78 2.55 2.27
C GLY A 97 -2.65 1.14 1.71
N ALA A 98 -1.48 0.54 1.89
CA ALA A 98 -1.23 -0.86 1.55
C ALA A 98 -0.29 -1.48 2.58
N TYR A 99 -0.51 -2.76 2.85
CA TYR A 99 0.30 -3.56 3.76
C TYR A 99 0.39 -5.00 3.26
N ARG A 100 1.55 -5.62 3.48
CA ARG A 100 1.73 -7.07 3.32
C ARG A 100 2.85 -7.55 4.23
N GLY A 101 2.67 -8.71 4.86
CA GLY A 101 3.72 -9.36 5.63
C GLY A 101 4.90 -9.83 4.77
N ALA A 102 6.07 -9.95 5.37
CA ALA A 102 7.30 -10.42 4.73
C ALA A 102 7.77 -11.75 5.35
N PRO A 103 7.06 -12.88 5.11
CA PRO A 103 7.46 -14.17 5.64
C PRO A 103 8.77 -14.63 5.00
N THR A 104 9.62 -15.28 5.78
CA THR A 104 10.87 -15.88 5.30
C THR A 104 10.78 -17.40 5.34
N MET A 105 11.47 -18.04 4.41
CA MET A 105 11.64 -19.49 4.38
C MET A 105 13.05 -19.84 3.93
N THR A 106 13.55 -21.00 4.33
CA THR A 106 14.86 -21.49 3.89
C THR A 106 14.85 -21.70 2.37
N SER A 107 15.87 -21.16 1.69
CA SER A 107 16.09 -21.30 0.25
C SER A 107 17.59 -21.47 -0.04
N GLY A 108 17.94 -22.21 -1.09
CA GLY A 108 19.33 -22.52 -1.44
C GLY A 108 19.59 -22.42 -2.95
N ALA A 109 20.82 -22.04 -3.32
CA ALA A 109 21.25 -21.92 -4.72
C ALA A 109 22.70 -22.40 -4.89
N ARG A 110 23.06 -22.82 -6.11
CA ARG A 110 24.43 -23.19 -6.49
C ARG A 110 24.91 -22.29 -7.63
N ALA A 111 26.02 -21.59 -7.41
CA ALA A 111 26.72 -20.83 -8.45
C ALA A 111 27.97 -21.57 -8.90
N VAL A 112 28.21 -21.61 -10.22
CA VAL A 112 29.43 -22.18 -10.81
C VAL A 112 29.99 -21.18 -11.81
N THR A 113 31.21 -20.70 -11.59
CA THR A 113 31.93 -19.90 -12.57
C THR A 113 32.76 -20.82 -13.45
N ARG A 114 32.68 -20.64 -14.77
CA ARG A 114 33.58 -21.30 -15.73
C ARG A 114 34.55 -20.27 -16.26
N ARG A 115 35.84 -20.61 -16.28
CA ARG A 115 36.86 -19.79 -16.92
C ARG A 115 36.86 -20.11 -18.41
N THR A 116 36.55 -19.12 -19.26
CA THR A 116 36.70 -19.27 -20.71
C THR A 116 38.20 -19.38 -21.04
N PRO A 117 38.67 -20.44 -21.71
CA PRO A 117 40.07 -20.52 -22.12
C PRO A 117 40.35 -19.42 -23.16
N GLY A 118 41.15 -18.40 -22.83
CA GLY A 118 41.58 -17.39 -23.82
C GLY A 118 41.83 -15.97 -23.31
N CYS A 119 41.19 -15.51 -22.23
CA CYS A 119 41.46 -14.18 -21.67
C CYS A 119 42.66 -14.22 -20.70
N ARG A 120 43.84 -13.85 -21.20
CA ARG A 120 44.97 -13.37 -20.37
C ARG A 120 44.92 -11.84 -20.34
N ASN A 121 45.24 -11.27 -19.18
CA ASN A 121 45.61 -9.86 -19.04
C ASN A 121 46.83 -9.53 -19.91
#